data_AF-A0A958CQQ9-F1
#
_entry.id   AF-A0A958CQQ9-F1
#
_cell.length_a   1.000
_cell.length_b   1.000
_cell.length_c   1.000
_cell.angle_alpha   90.00
_cell.angle_beta   90.00
_cell.angle_gamma   90.00
#
_symmetry.space_group_name_H-M   'P 1'
#
loop_
_entity.id
_entity.type
_entity.pdbx_description
1 polymer ?
#
loop_
_entity_poly.entity_id
_entity_poly.type
_entity_poly.pdbx_seq_one_letter_code
_entity_poly.pdbx_strand_id
1 'polypeptide(L)'
;FLHDIRFSGESRAGKLARIRDKMLQQDAQVLVLAALDDIAWTLNIRGSDVTCNPVAVSYAVITDSVARLFVDAGKVPADVSTALTADGVTLAPYEAIEDYLQELPAGATVLIDPDKTSYRLAQSIAPDCEVKQQTSLARAMKVVKNATELDGIRQAHVRDGIAMVKWLRWLETEVASGVHTEVTAAAKLEQIRSEAEHYQGLSFSIIAGYAANGAIGHYKPEAATAATLHPQSVLVVDSGSQYLDGTTDVTRTVSLGSPTAEQRRAFTRVLQSLIGLATAQFPQGTTGVQLDALARAPLWAEGWECRHGIGHGVGHFLNVHEGPPRFSPTGTAPIEPGMVMSIEPGVYFEGRFGIRIENMVIVAARDATEFGNFHGFETVTLCPIDLSLVDFSLLSRDELAWLNSYHQCVFDTLAPHLAPEEREWLRHKTRRAA
;
A
#
# COMPACT_ATOMS: atom_id res chain seq x y z
N PHE A 1 15.40 -6.47 13.30
CA PHE A 1 16.65 -5.90 12.73
C PHE A 1 16.51 -4.39 12.56
N LEU A 2 17.60 -3.66 12.35
CA LEU A 2 17.59 -2.21 12.12
C LEU A 2 17.16 -1.89 10.67
N HIS A 3 16.33 -0.86 10.50
CA HIS A 3 16.01 -0.31 9.18
C HIS A 3 16.95 0.86 8.89
N ASP A 4 17.85 0.66 7.93
CA ASP A 4 18.92 1.60 7.65
C ASP A 4 18.40 3.00 7.23
N ILE A 5 19.13 4.05 7.62
CA ILE A 5 18.78 5.44 7.29
C ILE A 5 18.81 5.71 5.78
N ARG A 6 19.61 4.96 5.02
CA ARG A 6 19.62 5.05 3.54
C ARG A 6 18.26 4.73 2.92
N PHE A 7 17.42 3.98 3.61
CA PHE A 7 16.07 3.62 3.19
C PHE A 7 14.99 4.48 3.86
N SER A 8 15.16 4.79 5.15
CA SER A 8 14.16 5.54 5.91
C SER A 8 14.26 7.06 5.77
N GLY A 9 15.39 7.60 5.30
CA GLY A 9 15.60 9.04 5.06
C GLY A 9 15.74 9.92 6.32
N GLU A 10 15.38 9.39 7.49
CA GLU A 10 15.40 10.11 8.75
C GLU A 10 15.84 9.19 9.88
N SER A 11 16.73 9.69 10.74
CA SER A 11 17.23 8.92 11.88
C SER A 11 16.15 8.74 12.96
N ARG A 12 16.29 7.69 13.76
CA ARG A 12 15.48 7.46 14.97
C ARG A 12 15.46 8.69 15.87
N ALA A 13 16.63 9.27 16.13
CA ALA A 13 16.76 10.48 16.95
C ALA A 13 15.95 11.66 16.37
N GLY A 14 15.97 11.85 15.04
CA GLY A 14 15.18 12.88 14.35
C GLY A 14 13.67 12.67 14.52
N LYS A 15 13.20 11.43 14.33
CA LYS A 15 11.78 11.07 14.53
C LYS A 15 11.32 11.30 15.97
N LEU A 16 12.13 10.85 16.95
CA LEU A 16 11.84 11.07 18.38
C LEU A 16 11.80 12.57 18.73
N ALA A 17 12.71 13.37 18.18
CA ALA A 17 12.71 14.82 18.39
C ALA A 17 11.42 15.47 17.86
N ARG A 18 11.02 15.17 16.61
CA ARG A 18 9.76 15.68 16.04
C ARG A 18 8.53 15.26 16.83
N ILE A 19 8.49 14.01 17.29
CA ILE A 19 7.39 13.52 18.14
C ILE A 19 7.34 14.33 19.43
N ARG A 20 8.47 14.51 20.11
CA ARG A 20 8.55 15.29 21.36
C ARG A 20 8.16 16.75 21.17
N ASP A 21 8.56 17.37 20.05
CA ASP A 21 8.14 18.73 19.73
C ASP A 21 6.62 18.84 19.57
N LYS A 22 5.98 17.82 18.98
CA LYS A 22 4.51 17.76 18.88
C LYS A 22 3.82 17.46 20.20
N MET A 23 4.41 16.62 21.04
CA MET A 23 3.92 16.40 22.40
C MET A 23 3.95 17.71 23.20
N LEU A 24 5.05 18.46 23.12
CA LEU A 24 5.19 19.75 23.79
C LEU A 24 4.16 20.77 23.31
N GLN A 25 3.89 20.84 22.01
CA GLN A 25 2.84 21.71 21.43
C GLN A 25 1.42 21.38 21.91
N GLN A 26 1.21 20.20 22.48
CA GLN A 26 -0.09 19.74 22.99
C GLN A 26 -0.12 19.61 24.52
N ASP A 27 0.91 20.12 25.20
CA ASP A 27 1.14 20.01 26.64
C ASP A 27 1.08 18.55 27.14
N ALA A 28 1.53 17.61 26.31
CA ALA A 28 1.56 16.18 26.63
C ALA A 28 2.94 15.72 27.11
N GLN A 29 2.97 14.89 28.15
CA GLN A 29 4.21 14.35 28.72
C GLN A 29 4.49 12.92 28.27
N VAL A 30 3.46 12.19 27.85
CA VAL A 30 3.56 10.77 27.50
C VAL A 30 2.82 10.49 26.19
N LEU A 31 3.45 9.77 25.27
CA LEU A 31 2.81 9.17 24.10
C LEU A 31 2.93 7.65 24.20
N VAL A 32 1.80 6.96 24.17
CA VAL A 32 1.75 5.49 24.12
C VAL A 32 1.55 5.05 22.67
N LEU A 33 2.48 4.24 22.17
CA LEU A 33 2.41 3.61 20.87
C LEU A 33 2.02 2.14 21.03
N ALA A 34 0.83 1.81 20.55
CA ALA A 34 0.29 0.44 20.53
C ALA A 34 0.25 -0.17 19.12
N ALA A 35 0.27 0.65 18.08
CA ALA A 35 0.34 0.18 16.70
C ALA A 35 1.78 -0.25 16.36
N LEU A 36 1.96 -1.49 15.90
CA LEU A 36 3.28 -2.04 15.64
C LEU A 36 4.03 -1.31 14.51
N ASP A 37 3.31 -0.81 13.52
CA ASP A 37 3.86 -0.01 12.42
C ASP A 37 4.31 1.39 12.87
N ASP A 38 3.62 2.01 13.84
CA ASP A 38 4.07 3.26 14.47
C ASP A 38 5.39 3.05 15.22
N ILE A 39 5.49 1.95 15.97
CA ILE A 39 6.71 1.60 16.72
C ILE A 39 7.86 1.32 15.77
N ALA A 40 7.63 0.49 14.74
CA ALA A 40 8.62 0.15 13.72
C ALA A 40 9.13 1.39 12.95
N TRP A 41 8.23 2.30 12.59
CA TRP A 41 8.59 3.56 11.93
C TRP A 41 9.38 4.48 12.86
N THR A 42 8.92 4.67 14.09
CA THR A 42 9.53 5.60 15.06
C THR A 42 10.94 5.17 15.42
N LEU A 43 11.15 3.87 15.62
CA LEU A 43 12.42 3.32 16.06
C LEU A 43 13.32 2.84 14.92
N ASN A 44 12.92 2.99 13.65
CA ASN A 44 13.64 2.42 12.51
C ASN A 44 14.07 0.97 12.75
N ILE A 45 13.11 0.14 13.16
CA ILE A 45 13.30 -1.30 13.34
C ILE A 45 12.25 -2.06 12.54
N ARG A 46 12.56 -3.30 12.21
CA ARG A 46 11.65 -4.23 11.54
C ARG A 46 11.72 -5.60 12.18
N GLY A 47 10.63 -6.35 12.01
CA GLY A 47 10.47 -7.71 12.51
C GLY A 47 9.71 -8.57 11.51
N SER A 48 9.34 -9.76 11.94
CA SER A 48 8.59 -10.73 11.12
C SER A 48 7.53 -11.45 11.95
N ASP A 49 7.05 -10.84 13.04
CA ASP A 49 6.08 -11.46 13.94
C ASP A 49 4.69 -11.55 13.33
N VAL A 50 4.39 -10.68 12.35
CA VAL A 50 3.12 -10.63 11.64
C VAL A 50 3.39 -10.93 10.17
N THR A 51 2.74 -11.97 9.64
CA THR A 51 2.84 -12.31 8.21
C THR A 51 2.55 -11.08 7.34
N CYS A 52 3.38 -10.85 6.33
CA CYS A 52 3.30 -9.75 5.36
C CYS A 52 3.54 -8.32 5.90
N ASN A 53 3.57 -8.12 7.21
CA ASN A 53 3.84 -6.83 7.82
C ASN A 53 5.18 -6.91 8.57
N PRO A 54 6.22 -6.17 8.16
CA PRO A 54 7.58 -6.32 8.71
C PRO A 54 7.73 -5.65 10.10
N VAL A 55 6.90 -6.06 11.05
CA VAL A 55 6.77 -5.48 12.39
C VAL A 55 7.07 -6.52 13.48
N ALA A 56 7.38 -6.05 14.69
CA ALA A 56 7.60 -6.89 15.87
C ALA A 56 6.54 -6.57 16.92
N VAL A 57 5.94 -7.60 17.52
CA VAL A 57 4.96 -7.45 18.60
C VAL A 57 5.63 -6.78 19.80
N SER A 58 5.20 -5.56 20.08
CA SER A 58 5.81 -4.68 21.07
C SER A 58 4.85 -3.54 21.44
N TYR A 59 5.18 -2.84 22.54
CA TYR A 59 4.65 -1.51 22.85
C TYR A 59 5.82 -0.52 22.91
N ALA A 60 5.54 0.76 22.72
CA ALA A 60 6.51 1.79 23.07
C ALA A 60 5.87 2.94 23.82
N VAL A 61 6.63 3.53 24.74
CA VAL A 61 6.24 4.77 25.41
C VAL A 61 7.33 5.81 25.20
N ILE A 62 6.93 6.99 24.76
CA ILE A 62 7.81 8.13 24.52
C ILE A 62 7.46 9.20 25.54
N THR A 63 8.47 9.68 26.26
CA THR A 63 8.40 10.86 27.13
C THR A 63 9.28 11.97 26.55
N ASP A 64 9.32 13.11 27.25
CA ASP A 64 10.21 14.24 26.97
C ASP A 64 11.70 13.86 26.79
N SER A 65 12.16 12.82 27.47
CA SER A 65 13.58 12.48 27.61
C SER A 65 13.88 11.02 27.30
N VAL A 66 12.93 10.10 27.51
CA VAL A 66 13.14 8.66 27.35
C VAL A 66 12.22 8.11 26.25
N ALA A 67 12.72 7.17 25.46
CA ALA A 67 11.91 6.27 24.68
C ALA A 67 12.08 4.86 25.25
N ARG A 68 10.99 4.17 25.56
CA ARG A 68 11.03 2.81 26.08
C ARG A 68 10.32 1.86 25.13
N LEU A 69 10.98 0.79 24.75
CA LEU A 69 10.45 -0.30 23.91
C LEU A 69 10.19 -1.52 24.81
N PHE A 70 8.93 -1.93 24.88
CA PHE A 70 8.47 -3.12 25.59
C PHE A 70 8.36 -4.27 24.58
N VAL A 71 9.29 -5.21 24.67
CA VAL A 71 9.43 -6.31 23.71
C VAL A 71 10.05 -7.52 24.40
N ASP A 72 9.74 -8.72 23.92
CA ASP A 72 10.42 -9.93 24.37
C ASP A 72 11.93 -9.83 24.04
N ALA A 73 12.77 -9.92 25.08
CA ALA A 73 14.22 -9.80 24.95
C ALA A 73 14.83 -10.86 24.03
N GLY A 74 14.22 -12.05 23.94
CA GLY A 74 14.65 -13.11 23.03
C GLY A 74 14.54 -12.75 21.55
N LYS A 75 13.75 -11.72 21.22
CA LYS A 75 13.55 -11.23 19.84
C LYS A 75 14.55 -10.15 19.42
N VAL A 76 15.35 -9.61 20.33
CA VAL A 76 16.22 -8.46 20.06
C VAL A 76 17.69 -8.90 19.96
N PRO A 77 18.27 -8.94 18.76
CA PRO A 77 19.70 -9.20 18.59
C PRO A 77 20.58 -8.17 19.32
N ALA A 78 21.79 -8.59 19.74
CA ALA A 78 22.70 -7.78 20.55
C ALA A 78 23.13 -6.47 19.87
N ASP A 79 23.34 -6.49 18.56
CA ASP A 79 23.67 -5.33 17.73
C ASP A 79 22.50 -4.34 17.68
N VAL A 80 21.26 -4.84 17.52
CA VAL A 80 20.04 -4.01 17.55
C VAL A 80 19.85 -3.37 18.92
N SER A 81 20.03 -4.14 20.00
CA SER A 81 19.93 -3.66 21.38
C SER A 81 20.95 -2.55 21.68
N THR A 82 22.20 -2.75 21.24
CA THR A 82 23.28 -1.78 21.41
C THR A 82 22.98 -0.49 20.66
N ALA A 83 22.53 -0.58 19.40
CA ALA A 83 22.16 0.60 18.60
C ALA A 83 20.95 1.35 19.18
N LEU A 84 19.94 0.64 19.69
CA LEU A 84 18.78 1.24 20.38
C LEU A 84 19.23 2.00 21.64
N THR A 85 20.08 1.38 22.47
CA THR A 85 20.58 2.00 23.70
C THR A 85 21.43 3.24 23.41
N ALA A 86 22.26 3.19 22.37
CA ALA A 86 23.09 4.33 21.94
C ALA A 86 22.24 5.54 21.54
N ASP A 87 21.04 5.32 20.99
CA ASP A 87 20.08 6.37 20.64
C ASP A 87 19.11 6.74 21.78
N GLY A 88 19.39 6.27 23.01
CA GLY A 88 18.58 6.59 24.20
C GLY A 88 17.27 5.82 24.32
N VAL A 89 17.14 4.67 23.63
CA VAL A 89 16.00 3.77 23.78
C VAL A 89 16.28 2.74 24.87
N THR A 90 15.42 2.70 25.88
CA THR A 90 15.47 1.67 26.94
C THR A 90 14.64 0.46 26.52
N LEU A 91 15.15 -0.75 26.72
CA LEU A 91 14.40 -1.99 26.52
C LEU A 91 13.75 -2.43 27.84
N ALA A 92 12.53 -2.94 27.76
CA ALA A 92 11.80 -3.54 28.88
C ALA A 92 11.05 -4.81 28.41
N PRO A 93 10.75 -5.76 29.31
CA PRO A 93 9.90 -6.91 28.97
C PRO A 93 8.54 -6.47 28.43
N TYR A 94 7.99 -7.23 27.49
CA TYR A 94 6.70 -6.92 26.85
C TYR A 94 5.56 -6.76 27.88
N GLU A 95 5.55 -7.61 28.90
CA GLU A 95 4.53 -7.68 29.94
C GLU A 95 4.60 -6.50 30.93
N ALA A 96 5.73 -5.80 31.00
CA ALA A 96 5.96 -4.71 31.96
C ALA A 96 5.26 -3.40 31.58
N ILE A 97 4.59 -3.33 30.42
CA ILE A 97 3.92 -2.11 29.96
C ILE A 97 2.80 -1.68 30.90
N GLU A 98 1.98 -2.62 31.40
CA GLU A 98 0.84 -2.26 32.24
C GLU A 98 1.29 -1.66 33.58
N ASP A 99 2.29 -2.29 34.22
CA ASP A 99 2.87 -1.80 35.47
C ASP A 99 3.51 -0.43 35.26
N TYR A 100 4.23 -0.24 34.15
CA TYR A 100 4.82 1.05 33.81
C TYR A 100 3.78 2.17 33.64
N LEU A 101 2.63 1.86 33.03
CA LEU A 101 1.54 2.84 32.85
C LEU A 101 0.85 3.20 34.16
N GLN A 102 0.82 2.29 35.14
CA GLN A 102 0.27 2.54 36.49
C GLN A 102 1.20 3.42 37.34
N GLU A 103 2.49 3.44 37.03
CA GLU A 103 3.50 4.24 37.73
C GLU A 103 3.70 5.65 37.13
N LEU A 104 2.92 6.02 36.11
CA LEU A 104 3.02 7.36 35.52
C LEU A 104 2.73 8.45 36.55
N PRO A 105 3.44 9.60 36.51
CA PRO A 105 3.25 10.67 37.48
C PRO A 105 1.82 11.22 37.48
N ALA A 106 1.29 11.50 38.67
CA ALA A 106 -0.02 12.14 38.82
C ALA A 106 -0.07 13.47 38.04
N GLY A 107 -1.18 13.71 37.34
CA GLY A 107 -1.39 14.89 36.50
C GLY A 107 -0.70 14.85 35.13
N ALA A 108 0.00 13.76 34.77
CA ALA A 108 0.57 13.64 33.43
C ALA A 108 -0.52 13.56 32.36
N THR A 109 -0.33 14.30 31.27
CA THR A 109 -1.15 14.18 30.05
C THR A 109 -0.58 13.08 29.17
N VAL A 110 -1.40 12.05 28.90
CA VAL A 110 -1.07 10.85 28.14
C VAL A 110 -1.84 10.84 26.83
N LEU A 111 -1.11 10.80 25.71
CA LEU A 111 -1.68 10.65 24.37
C LEU A 111 -1.82 9.17 24.01
N ILE A 112 -3.00 8.78 23.56
CA ILE A 112 -3.27 7.44 23.01
C ILE A 112 -4.05 7.53 21.70
N ASP A 113 -3.81 6.56 20.80
CA ASP A 113 -4.66 6.34 19.63
C ASP A 113 -5.82 5.40 19.98
N PRO A 114 -7.07 5.88 20.04
CA PRO A 114 -8.21 5.06 20.45
C PRO A 114 -8.51 3.92 19.46
N ASP A 115 -8.08 4.02 18.19
CA ASP A 115 -8.26 2.95 17.20
C ASP A 115 -7.25 1.81 17.35
N LYS A 116 -6.18 2.03 18.14
CA LYS A 116 -5.02 1.14 18.21
C LYS A 116 -4.69 0.68 19.63
N THR A 117 -5.08 1.46 20.63
CA THR A 117 -4.91 1.13 22.04
C THR A 117 -6.04 0.24 22.52
N SER A 118 -5.71 -0.95 23.03
CA SER A 118 -6.72 -1.86 23.58
C SER A 118 -7.37 -1.28 24.84
N TYR A 119 -8.61 -1.68 25.13
CA TYR A 119 -9.32 -1.26 26.34
C TYR A 119 -8.50 -1.53 27.61
N ARG A 120 -7.88 -2.71 27.70
CA ARG A 120 -7.05 -3.10 28.84
C ARG A 120 -5.87 -2.14 29.02
N LEU A 121 -5.14 -1.85 27.94
CA LEU A 121 -3.98 -0.96 28.00
C LEU A 121 -4.37 0.46 28.41
N ALA A 122 -5.49 0.97 27.88
CA ALA A 122 -6.03 2.27 28.29
C ALA A 122 -6.42 2.31 29.78
N GLN A 123 -6.97 1.21 30.32
CA GLN A 123 -7.33 1.11 31.73
C GLN A 123 -6.11 0.94 32.67
N SER A 124 -4.95 0.57 32.14
CA SER A 124 -3.72 0.48 32.94
C SER A 124 -3.03 1.83 33.13
N ILE A 125 -3.47 2.89 32.45
CA ILE A 125 -2.96 4.24 32.67
C ILE A 125 -3.38 4.69 34.07
N ALA A 126 -2.42 5.22 34.85
CA ALA A 126 -2.65 5.69 36.21
C ALA A 126 -3.89 6.61 36.29
N PRO A 127 -4.80 6.42 37.27
CA PRO A 127 -6.10 7.09 37.31
C PRO A 127 -6.01 8.61 37.46
N ASP A 128 -4.89 9.11 38.00
CA ASP A 128 -4.64 10.54 38.18
C ASP A 128 -4.01 11.21 36.93
N CYS A 129 -3.86 10.49 35.82
CA CYS A 129 -3.41 11.04 34.54
C CYS A 129 -4.58 11.59 33.70
N GLU A 130 -4.32 12.62 32.90
CA GLU A 130 -5.24 13.11 31.87
C GLU A 130 -5.02 12.33 30.57
N VAL A 131 -6.01 11.57 30.10
CA VAL A 131 -5.91 10.81 28.84
C VAL A 131 -6.52 11.61 27.69
N LYS A 132 -5.71 11.98 26.70
CA LYS A 132 -6.14 12.61 25.44
C LYS A 132 -6.13 11.59 24.31
N GLN A 133 -7.31 11.35 23.73
CA GLN A 133 -7.50 10.40 22.63
C GLN A 133 -7.45 11.12 21.28
N GLN A 134 -6.55 10.69 20.39
CA GLN A 134 -6.41 11.24 19.03
C GLN A 134 -5.60 10.29 18.16
N THR A 135 -5.56 10.49 16.85
CA THR A 135 -4.60 9.79 15.99
C THR A 135 -3.17 9.94 16.53
N SER A 136 -2.45 8.82 16.64
CA SER A 136 -1.06 8.80 17.10
C SER A 136 -0.19 9.82 16.34
N LEU A 137 0.68 10.53 17.06
CA LEU A 137 1.60 11.49 16.46
C LEU A 137 2.54 10.82 15.45
N ALA A 138 3.02 9.61 15.74
CA ALA A 138 3.83 8.83 14.81
C ALA A 138 3.05 8.50 13.54
N ARG A 139 1.78 8.10 13.70
CA ARG A 139 0.88 7.78 12.59
C ARG A 139 0.60 8.99 11.71
N ALA A 140 0.32 10.15 12.29
CA ALA A 140 0.10 11.40 11.56
C ALA A 140 1.35 11.87 10.80
N MET A 141 2.55 11.55 11.30
CA MET A 141 3.81 11.90 10.64
C MET A 141 4.18 10.94 9.51
N LYS A 142 4.06 9.62 9.72
CA LYS A 142 4.56 8.61 8.77
C LYS A 142 3.74 8.51 7.48
N VAL A 143 2.50 8.99 7.48
CA VAL A 143 1.66 8.96 6.28
C VAL A 143 2.20 9.88 5.18
N VAL A 144 2.93 10.95 5.54
CA VAL A 144 3.63 11.84 4.60
C VAL A 144 5.10 11.41 4.50
N LYS A 145 5.47 10.86 3.34
CA LYS A 145 6.79 10.27 3.11
C LYS A 145 7.80 11.36 2.79
N ASN A 146 9.03 11.21 3.28
CA ASN A 146 10.14 12.08 2.94
C ASN A 146 10.71 11.73 1.54
N ALA A 147 11.64 12.55 1.03
CA ALA A 147 12.19 12.37 -0.32
C ALA A 147 12.87 11.01 -0.54
N THR A 148 13.60 10.49 0.46
CA THR A 148 14.24 9.17 0.40
C THR A 148 13.19 8.06 0.34
N GLU A 149 12.16 8.14 1.18
CA GLU A 149 11.07 7.15 1.18
C GLU A 149 10.31 7.16 -0.16
N LEU A 150 10.04 8.35 -0.73
CA LEU A 150 9.38 8.48 -2.01
C LEU A 150 10.23 7.94 -3.17
N ASP A 151 11.55 8.18 -3.17
CA ASP A 151 12.46 7.59 -4.16
C ASP A 151 12.51 6.07 -4.03
N GLY A 152 12.66 5.56 -2.80
CA GLY A 152 12.63 4.12 -2.51
C GLY A 152 11.37 3.44 -3.05
N ILE A 153 10.20 4.05 -2.84
CA ILE A 153 8.92 3.55 -3.37
C ILE A 153 8.93 3.50 -4.89
N ARG A 154 9.45 4.53 -5.58
CA ARG A 154 9.58 4.49 -7.04
C ARG A 154 10.48 3.33 -7.48
N GLN A 155 11.63 3.14 -6.83
CA GLN A 155 12.54 2.04 -7.15
C GLN A 155 11.92 0.66 -6.88
N ALA A 156 11.14 0.53 -5.80
CA ALA A 156 10.41 -0.70 -5.48
C ALA A 156 9.41 -1.05 -6.59
N HIS A 157 8.70 -0.05 -7.14
CA HIS A 157 7.78 -0.26 -8.25
C HIS A 157 8.46 -0.55 -9.59
N VAL A 158 9.71 -0.11 -9.81
CA VAL A 158 10.51 -0.56 -10.96
C VAL A 158 10.80 -2.06 -10.84
N ARG A 159 11.27 -2.51 -9.68
CA ARG A 159 11.54 -3.95 -9.43
C ARG A 159 10.27 -4.79 -9.55
N ASP A 160 9.18 -4.33 -8.96
CA ASP A 160 7.90 -5.02 -9.01
C ASP A 160 7.33 -5.05 -10.43
N GLY A 161 7.48 -3.97 -11.19
CA GLY A 161 7.11 -3.89 -12.59
C GLY A 161 7.87 -4.89 -13.47
N ILE A 162 9.18 -5.04 -13.25
CA ILE A 162 9.99 -6.09 -13.93
C ILE A 162 9.42 -7.48 -13.62
N ALA A 163 9.14 -7.76 -12.34
CA ALA A 163 8.58 -9.05 -11.93
C ALA A 163 7.21 -9.32 -12.58
N MET A 164 6.33 -8.31 -12.62
CA MET A 164 5.03 -8.39 -13.29
C MET A 164 5.16 -8.65 -14.79
N VAL A 165 6.07 -7.98 -15.49
CA VAL A 165 6.29 -8.21 -16.93
C VAL A 165 6.76 -9.64 -17.20
N LYS A 166 7.72 -10.14 -16.41
CA LYS A 166 8.21 -11.53 -16.49
C LYS A 166 7.08 -12.54 -16.25
N TRP A 167 6.27 -12.29 -15.22
CA TRP A 167 5.17 -13.17 -14.85
C TRP A 167 4.04 -13.16 -15.89
N LEU A 168 3.64 -11.99 -16.39
CA LEU A 168 2.61 -11.87 -17.44
C LEU A 168 3.04 -12.57 -18.73
N ARG A 169 4.31 -12.42 -19.13
CA ARG A 169 4.87 -13.14 -20.27
C ARG A 169 4.84 -14.66 -20.05
N TRP A 170 5.26 -15.12 -18.87
CA TRP A 170 5.20 -16.54 -18.50
C TRP A 170 3.76 -17.07 -18.57
N LEU A 171 2.80 -16.33 -18.01
CA LEU A 171 1.40 -16.70 -17.98
C LEU A 171 0.84 -16.90 -19.41
N GLU A 172 1.13 -15.98 -20.32
CA GLU A 172 0.70 -16.09 -21.73
C GLU A 172 1.29 -17.30 -22.45
N THR A 173 2.54 -17.65 -22.16
CA THR A 173 3.18 -18.83 -22.78
C THR A 173 2.66 -20.16 -22.21
N GLU A 174 2.22 -20.15 -20.95
CA GLU A 174 1.99 -21.37 -20.19
C GLU A 174 0.53 -21.74 -20.05
N VAL A 175 -0.39 -20.77 -20.09
CA VAL A 175 -1.83 -21.02 -19.87
C VAL A 175 -2.42 -22.04 -20.86
N ALA A 176 -1.92 -22.06 -22.10
CA ALA A 176 -2.39 -22.98 -23.13
C ALA A 176 -2.05 -24.45 -22.84
N SER A 177 -1.11 -24.72 -21.93
CA SER A 177 -0.79 -26.08 -21.50
C SER A 177 -1.91 -26.76 -20.71
N GLY A 178 -2.77 -25.97 -20.05
CA GLY A 178 -3.83 -26.47 -19.16
C GLY A 178 -3.33 -27.15 -17.89
N VAL A 179 -2.04 -27.00 -17.55
CA VAL A 179 -1.42 -27.62 -16.37
C VAL A 179 -1.47 -26.71 -15.13
N HIS A 180 -1.50 -25.40 -15.34
CA HIS A 180 -1.42 -24.42 -14.25
C HIS A 180 -2.78 -24.11 -13.64
N THR A 181 -2.80 -23.94 -12.33
CA THR A 181 -3.94 -23.47 -11.53
C THR A 181 -3.67 -22.07 -10.99
N GLU A 182 -4.68 -21.45 -10.39
CA GLU A 182 -4.55 -20.18 -9.66
C GLU A 182 -3.42 -20.21 -8.61
N VAL A 183 -3.29 -21.32 -7.87
CA VAL A 183 -2.22 -21.51 -6.86
C VAL A 183 -0.85 -21.51 -7.52
N THR A 184 -0.68 -22.24 -8.63
CA THR A 184 0.63 -22.31 -9.30
C THR A 184 1.00 -20.98 -9.95
N ALA A 185 0.02 -20.22 -10.44
CA ALA A 185 0.24 -18.90 -11.01
C ALA A 185 0.66 -17.89 -9.93
N ALA A 186 0.00 -17.92 -8.77
CA ALA A 186 0.38 -17.10 -7.61
C ALA A 186 1.79 -17.46 -7.08
N ALA A 187 2.08 -18.75 -6.90
CA ALA A 187 3.40 -19.21 -6.46
C ALA A 187 4.50 -18.82 -7.45
N LYS A 188 4.22 -18.84 -8.75
CA LYS A 188 5.18 -18.40 -9.77
C LYS A 188 5.47 -16.90 -9.67
N LEU A 189 4.45 -16.08 -9.40
CA LEU A 189 4.63 -14.63 -9.22
C LEU A 189 5.50 -14.33 -8.00
N GLU A 190 5.22 -14.99 -6.87
CA GLU A 190 6.05 -14.88 -5.66
C GLU A 190 7.51 -15.33 -5.93
N GLN A 191 7.69 -16.46 -6.63
CA GLN A 191 9.01 -16.94 -7.02
C GLN A 191 9.78 -15.84 -7.77
N ILE A 192 9.18 -15.25 -8.81
CA ILE A 192 9.84 -14.21 -9.62
C ILE A 192 10.15 -12.97 -8.78
N ARG A 193 9.24 -12.52 -7.91
CA ARG A 193 9.47 -11.38 -7.01
C ARG A 193 10.59 -11.62 -6.02
N SER A 194 10.76 -12.85 -5.55
CA SER A 194 11.81 -13.18 -4.58
C SER A 194 13.23 -13.09 -5.14
N GLU A 195 13.38 -12.99 -6.46
CA GLU A 195 14.67 -12.77 -7.13
C GLU A 195 15.08 -11.28 -7.15
N ALA A 196 14.18 -10.36 -6.81
CA ALA A 196 14.45 -8.93 -6.88
C ALA A 196 15.32 -8.43 -5.71
N GLU A 197 16.18 -7.45 -6.00
CA GLU A 197 16.97 -6.77 -4.97
C GLU A 197 16.06 -6.17 -3.89
N HIS A 198 16.53 -6.21 -2.64
CA HIS A 198 15.82 -5.71 -1.46
C HIS A 198 14.52 -6.42 -1.09
N TYR A 199 14.08 -7.47 -1.80
CA TYR A 199 12.86 -8.22 -1.46
C TYR A 199 12.90 -8.78 -0.02
N GLN A 200 11.76 -8.68 0.69
CA GLN A 200 11.59 -9.10 2.08
C GLN A 200 10.34 -9.96 2.32
N GLY A 201 9.65 -10.37 1.25
CA GLY A 201 8.42 -11.15 1.32
C GLY A 201 7.24 -10.44 0.65
N LEU A 202 6.09 -11.11 0.60
CA LEU A 202 4.86 -10.52 0.08
C LEU A 202 4.30 -9.47 1.05
N SER A 203 3.67 -8.41 0.53
CA SER A 203 2.97 -7.39 1.34
C SER A 203 1.55 -7.81 1.76
N PHE A 204 1.01 -8.86 1.13
CA PHE A 204 -0.21 -9.59 1.50
C PHE A 204 -0.26 -10.92 0.70
N SER A 205 -1.20 -11.82 1.03
CA SER A 205 -1.38 -13.06 0.27
C SER A 205 -1.89 -12.76 -1.14
N ILE A 206 -1.22 -13.31 -2.16
CA ILE A 206 -1.61 -13.10 -3.57
C ILE A 206 -3.03 -13.63 -3.80
N ILE A 207 -3.87 -12.77 -4.35
CA ILE A 207 -5.17 -13.10 -4.89
C ILE A 207 -4.94 -13.44 -6.37
N ALA A 208 -5.38 -14.61 -6.80
CA ALA A 208 -5.39 -14.99 -8.21
C ALA A 208 -6.72 -15.68 -8.52
N GLY A 209 -7.70 -14.91 -9.00
CA GLY A 209 -9.07 -15.37 -9.23
C GLY A 209 -9.42 -15.47 -10.72
N TYR A 210 -9.57 -16.69 -11.20
CA TYR A 210 -9.92 -17.04 -12.57
C TYR A 210 -11.44 -17.17 -12.73
N ALA A 211 -11.99 -16.52 -13.76
CA ALA A 211 -13.43 -16.54 -14.04
C ALA A 211 -14.26 -16.28 -12.76
N ALA A 212 -15.14 -17.20 -12.37
CA ALA A 212 -16.04 -17.05 -11.22
C ALA A 212 -15.31 -16.75 -9.91
N ASN A 213 -14.11 -17.29 -9.69
CA ASN A 213 -13.30 -17.02 -8.49
C ASN A 213 -12.83 -15.56 -8.46
N GLY A 214 -12.60 -14.94 -9.63
CA GLY A 214 -12.29 -13.52 -9.75
C GLY A 214 -13.41 -12.59 -9.29
N ALA A 215 -14.65 -13.08 -9.17
CA ALA A 215 -15.77 -12.33 -8.62
C ALA A 215 -15.80 -12.29 -7.07
N ILE A 216 -14.83 -12.91 -6.40
CA ILE A 216 -14.75 -12.91 -4.94
C ILE A 216 -13.64 -11.94 -4.53
N GLY A 217 -14.03 -10.77 -3.97
CA GLY A 217 -13.11 -9.66 -3.72
C GLY A 217 -11.87 -10.01 -2.88
N HIS A 218 -12.01 -10.89 -1.88
CA HIS A 218 -10.92 -11.40 -1.03
C HIS A 218 -10.60 -12.87 -1.32
N TYR A 219 -10.72 -13.31 -2.57
CA TYR A 219 -10.40 -14.69 -2.95
C TYR A 219 -8.96 -15.04 -2.59
N LYS A 220 -8.76 -16.18 -1.95
CA LYS A 220 -7.44 -16.75 -1.74
C LYS A 220 -7.36 -18.09 -2.46
N PRO A 221 -6.43 -18.27 -3.41
CA PRO A 221 -6.28 -19.55 -4.08
C PRO A 221 -5.76 -20.59 -3.10
N GLU A 222 -6.48 -21.70 -2.99
CA GLU A 222 -6.11 -22.85 -2.17
C GLU A 222 -6.20 -24.12 -3.01
N ALA A 223 -5.33 -25.10 -2.77
CA ALA A 223 -5.26 -26.30 -3.60
C ALA A 223 -6.61 -27.04 -3.74
N ALA A 224 -7.48 -26.95 -2.73
CA ALA A 224 -8.79 -27.59 -2.73
C ALA A 224 -9.85 -26.86 -3.58
N THR A 225 -9.68 -25.55 -3.83
CA THR A 225 -10.69 -24.69 -4.48
C THR A 225 -10.15 -23.98 -5.74
N ALA A 226 -8.86 -24.17 -6.04
CA ALA A 226 -8.21 -23.54 -7.16
C ALA A 226 -8.74 -24.07 -8.50
N ALA A 227 -9.13 -23.14 -9.37
CA ALA A 227 -9.47 -23.43 -10.74
C ALA A 227 -8.19 -23.68 -11.57
N THR A 228 -8.30 -24.62 -12.51
CA THR A 228 -7.32 -24.76 -13.58
C THR A 228 -7.47 -23.60 -14.55
N LEU A 229 -6.35 -22.99 -14.92
CA LEU A 229 -6.31 -21.91 -15.88
C LEU A 229 -6.46 -22.48 -17.29
N HIS A 230 -7.34 -21.85 -18.07
CA HIS A 230 -7.58 -22.19 -19.46
C HIS A 230 -7.46 -20.93 -20.32
N PRO A 231 -7.21 -21.06 -21.63
CA PRO A 231 -7.10 -19.92 -22.54
C PRO A 231 -8.49 -19.32 -22.86
N GLN A 232 -9.23 -18.95 -21.82
CA GLN A 232 -10.62 -18.50 -21.83
C GLN A 232 -10.78 -17.47 -20.71
N SER A 233 -11.79 -16.60 -20.79
CA SER A 233 -12.15 -15.67 -19.70
C SER A 233 -11.00 -14.75 -19.23
N VAL A 234 -11.09 -14.28 -17.98
CA VAL A 234 -10.17 -13.34 -17.34
C VAL A 234 -9.63 -13.89 -16.02
N LEU A 235 -8.44 -13.42 -15.65
CA LEU A 235 -7.79 -13.67 -14.37
C LEU A 235 -7.55 -12.32 -13.67
N VAL A 236 -8.09 -12.15 -12.47
CA VAL A 236 -7.75 -11.03 -11.58
C VAL A 236 -6.57 -11.47 -10.72
N VAL A 237 -5.45 -10.75 -10.79
CA VAL A 237 -4.31 -10.97 -9.91
C VAL A 237 -4.02 -9.70 -9.15
N ASP A 238 -4.16 -9.80 -7.83
CA ASP A 238 -3.86 -8.74 -6.89
C ASP A 238 -2.79 -9.21 -5.93
N SER A 239 -1.72 -8.43 -5.86
CA SER A 239 -0.47 -8.89 -5.31
C SER A 239 0.51 -7.74 -5.06
N GLY A 240 1.34 -7.88 -4.04
CA GLY A 240 2.37 -6.90 -3.72
C GLY A 240 3.53 -7.49 -2.95
N SER A 241 4.55 -6.68 -2.70
CA SER A 241 5.79 -7.11 -2.04
C SER A 241 6.32 -6.06 -1.07
N GLN A 242 7.02 -6.56 -0.07
CA GLN A 242 7.85 -5.78 0.82
C GLN A 242 9.27 -5.74 0.25
N TYR A 243 9.80 -4.53 0.13
CA TYR A 243 11.20 -4.27 -0.16
C TYR A 243 11.78 -3.43 0.99
N LEU A 244 13.09 -3.50 1.24
CA LEU A 244 13.73 -2.66 2.28
C LEU A 244 13.45 -1.16 2.10
N ASP A 245 13.16 -0.74 0.88
CA ASP A 245 12.91 0.63 0.44
C ASP A 245 11.47 0.89 -0.04
N GLY A 246 10.51 0.01 0.24
CA GLY A 246 9.12 0.27 -0.13
C GLY A 246 8.17 -0.89 0.08
N THR A 247 6.88 -0.59 0.00
CA THR A 247 5.81 -1.59 -0.05
C THR A 247 5.05 -1.37 -1.35
N THR A 248 4.76 -2.45 -2.07
CA THR A 248 3.98 -2.39 -3.32
C THR A 248 2.62 -3.05 -3.16
N ASP A 249 1.69 -2.56 -3.97
CA ASP A 249 0.34 -3.07 -4.14
C ASP A 249 -0.08 -2.87 -5.60
N VAL A 250 -0.55 -3.93 -6.25
CA VAL A 250 -0.93 -3.88 -7.66
C VAL A 250 -1.88 -5.03 -8.02
N THR A 251 -3.05 -4.62 -8.46
CA THR A 251 -4.00 -5.47 -9.18
C THR A 251 -3.94 -5.28 -10.70
N ARG A 252 -3.87 -6.39 -11.43
CA ARG A 252 -4.19 -6.46 -12.87
C ARG A 252 -5.24 -7.52 -13.13
N THR A 253 -6.24 -7.15 -13.94
CA THR A 253 -7.09 -8.12 -14.61
C THR A 253 -6.54 -8.34 -16.02
N VAL A 254 -6.32 -9.58 -16.41
CA VAL A 254 -5.77 -9.96 -17.72
C VAL A 254 -6.65 -10.97 -18.42
N SER A 255 -6.68 -10.93 -19.74
CA SER A 255 -7.39 -11.93 -20.53
C SER A 255 -6.50 -13.15 -20.75
N LEU A 256 -7.05 -14.34 -20.52
CA LEU A 256 -6.39 -15.59 -20.86
C LEU A 256 -6.83 -16.11 -22.24
N GLY A 257 -7.81 -15.48 -22.88
CA GLY A 257 -8.36 -15.92 -24.17
C GLY A 257 -9.00 -14.78 -24.94
N SER A 258 -10.14 -15.04 -25.57
CA SER A 258 -10.94 -14.00 -26.21
C SER A 258 -11.95 -13.43 -25.22
N PRO A 259 -11.83 -12.15 -24.78
CA PRO A 259 -12.77 -11.60 -23.83
C PRO A 259 -14.14 -11.38 -24.46
N THR A 260 -15.20 -11.42 -23.64
CA THR A 260 -16.57 -11.12 -24.07
C THR A 260 -16.80 -9.60 -24.17
N ALA A 261 -17.89 -9.19 -24.82
CA ALA A 261 -18.27 -7.77 -24.86
C ALA A 261 -18.54 -7.20 -23.46
N GLU A 262 -19.11 -8.01 -22.56
CA GLU A 262 -19.39 -7.60 -21.19
C GLU A 262 -18.12 -7.49 -20.34
N GLN A 263 -17.17 -8.41 -20.51
CA GLN A 263 -15.85 -8.30 -19.86
C GLN A 263 -15.11 -7.04 -20.32
N ARG A 264 -15.12 -6.75 -21.64
CA ARG A 264 -14.51 -5.53 -22.18
C ARG A 264 -15.18 -4.26 -21.65
N ARG A 265 -16.52 -4.21 -21.61
CA ARG A 265 -17.26 -3.08 -21.06
C ARG A 265 -16.95 -2.88 -19.57
N ALA A 266 -17.00 -3.94 -18.77
CA ALA A 266 -16.68 -3.89 -17.34
C ALA A 266 -15.24 -3.43 -17.10
N PHE A 267 -14.28 -4.00 -17.81
CA PHE A 267 -12.87 -3.61 -17.75
C PHE A 267 -12.68 -2.13 -18.08
N THR A 268 -13.31 -1.66 -19.15
CA THR A 268 -13.15 -0.28 -19.59
C THR A 268 -13.75 0.70 -18.60
N ARG A 269 -14.89 0.38 -17.98
CA ARG A 269 -15.50 1.24 -16.94
C ARG A 269 -14.67 1.30 -15.66
N VAL A 270 -14.07 0.18 -15.25
CA VAL A 270 -13.09 0.15 -14.15
C VAL A 270 -11.83 0.95 -14.52
N LEU A 271 -11.37 0.86 -15.77
CA LEU A 271 -10.24 1.66 -16.24
C LEU A 271 -10.56 3.17 -16.23
N GLN A 272 -11.76 3.58 -16.67
CA GLN A 272 -12.20 4.98 -16.58
C GLN A 272 -12.26 5.48 -15.13
N SER A 273 -12.69 4.62 -14.21
CA SER A 273 -12.68 4.90 -12.77
C SER A 273 -11.26 5.18 -12.26
N LEU A 274 -10.29 4.31 -12.61
CA LEU A 274 -8.87 4.48 -12.26
C LEU A 274 -8.33 5.79 -12.84
N ILE A 275 -8.54 6.03 -14.13
CA ILE A 275 -8.04 7.23 -14.84
C ILE A 275 -8.64 8.50 -14.24
N GLY A 276 -9.95 8.50 -13.99
CA GLY A 276 -10.66 9.66 -13.45
C GLY A 276 -10.07 10.14 -12.14
N LEU A 277 -9.69 9.23 -11.24
CA LEU A 277 -9.01 9.61 -10.00
C LEU A 277 -7.51 9.87 -10.20
N ALA A 278 -6.79 9.05 -10.96
CA ALA A 278 -5.36 9.20 -11.18
C ALA A 278 -4.98 10.52 -11.89
N THR A 279 -5.91 11.11 -12.65
CA THR A 279 -5.73 12.39 -13.36
C THR A 279 -6.33 13.59 -12.63
N ALA A 280 -7.01 13.38 -11.50
CA ALA A 280 -7.66 14.45 -10.77
C ALA A 280 -6.66 15.51 -10.28
N GLN A 281 -7.08 16.77 -10.39
CA GLN A 281 -6.48 17.90 -9.70
C GLN A 281 -7.52 18.48 -8.75
N PHE A 282 -7.15 18.71 -7.50
CA PHE A 282 -8.08 19.07 -6.44
C PHE A 282 -7.48 20.11 -5.49
N PRO A 283 -8.30 20.99 -4.89
CA PRO A 283 -7.81 22.01 -3.97
C PRO A 283 -7.27 21.39 -2.69
N GLN A 284 -6.28 22.05 -2.08
CA GLN A 284 -5.76 21.71 -0.76
C GLN A 284 -6.91 21.57 0.27
N GLY A 285 -6.80 20.58 1.16
CA GLY A 285 -7.83 20.27 2.16
C GLY A 285 -8.95 19.34 1.64
N THR A 286 -8.93 18.95 0.36
CA THR A 286 -9.83 17.91 -0.16
C THR A 286 -9.58 16.59 0.56
N THR A 287 -10.66 15.93 0.96
CA THR A 287 -10.64 14.66 1.69
C THR A 287 -10.87 13.48 0.75
N GLY A 288 -10.48 12.29 1.22
CA GLY A 288 -10.61 11.07 0.42
C GLY A 288 -12.05 10.68 0.06
N VAL A 289 -13.05 11.05 0.87
CA VAL A 289 -14.48 10.80 0.57
C VAL A 289 -14.96 11.58 -0.66
N GLN A 290 -14.44 12.79 -0.88
CA GLN A 290 -14.78 13.60 -2.05
C GLN A 290 -14.20 13.00 -3.34
N LEU A 291 -12.97 12.48 -3.24
CA LEU A 291 -12.26 11.85 -4.35
C LEU A 291 -12.78 10.44 -4.67
N ASP A 292 -13.23 9.69 -3.66
CA ASP A 292 -13.86 8.37 -3.82
C ASP A 292 -15.07 8.42 -4.76
N ALA A 293 -15.94 9.43 -4.63
CA ALA A 293 -17.10 9.59 -5.51
C ALA A 293 -16.73 9.82 -6.98
N LEU A 294 -15.61 10.51 -7.25
CA LEU A 294 -15.12 10.73 -8.63
C LEU A 294 -14.78 9.40 -9.31
N ALA A 295 -14.11 8.50 -8.60
CA ALA A 295 -13.78 7.19 -9.13
C ALA A 295 -15.04 6.32 -9.32
N ARG A 296 -16.07 6.45 -8.48
CA ARG A 296 -17.29 5.64 -8.62
C ARG A 296 -18.17 6.04 -9.81
N ALA A 297 -18.07 7.29 -10.28
CA ALA A 297 -18.98 7.82 -11.29
C ALA A 297 -19.10 6.98 -12.58
N PRO A 298 -18.00 6.47 -13.20
CA PRO A 298 -18.11 5.60 -14.37
C PRO A 298 -18.83 4.28 -14.10
N LEU A 299 -18.74 3.75 -12.87
CA LEU A 299 -19.42 2.51 -12.47
C LEU A 299 -20.91 2.77 -12.20
N TRP A 300 -21.23 3.87 -11.51
CA TRP A 300 -22.62 4.27 -11.26
C TRP A 300 -23.41 4.59 -12.53
N ALA A 301 -22.74 5.10 -13.58
CA ALA A 301 -23.36 5.29 -14.89
C ALA A 301 -23.89 3.98 -15.52
N GLU A 302 -23.36 2.84 -15.09
CA GLU A 302 -23.81 1.50 -15.49
C GLU A 302 -24.79 0.87 -14.48
N GLY A 303 -25.06 1.54 -13.36
CA GLY A 303 -25.79 0.98 -12.22
C GLY A 303 -24.97 -0.06 -11.44
N TRP A 304 -23.65 -0.06 -11.57
CA TRP A 304 -22.74 -0.95 -10.83
C TRP A 304 -22.19 -0.26 -9.58
N GLU A 305 -21.69 -1.07 -8.63
CA GLU A 305 -21.10 -0.58 -7.38
C GLU A 305 -19.80 -1.29 -7.05
N CYS A 306 -18.79 -0.52 -6.64
CA CYS A 306 -17.54 -1.01 -6.07
C CYS A 306 -17.73 -1.21 -4.57
N ARG A 307 -17.91 -2.45 -4.12
CA ARG A 307 -18.31 -2.73 -2.72
C ARG A 307 -17.18 -2.68 -1.68
N HIS A 308 -16.05 -2.09 -2.04
CA HIS A 308 -14.93 -1.77 -1.15
C HIS A 308 -14.52 -0.29 -1.33
N GLY A 309 -13.55 0.17 -0.54
CA GLY A 309 -12.92 1.47 -0.76
C GLY A 309 -12.25 1.53 -2.13
N ILE A 310 -12.19 2.72 -2.72
CA ILE A 310 -11.45 2.97 -3.97
C ILE A 310 -9.94 2.95 -3.74
N GLY A 311 -9.48 3.14 -2.50
CA GLY A 311 -8.08 2.96 -2.17
C GLY A 311 -7.74 3.32 -0.73
N HIS A 312 -6.50 3.05 -0.34
CA HIS A 312 -5.96 3.23 1.00
C HIS A 312 -4.55 3.81 0.94
N GLY A 313 -4.08 4.40 2.04
CA GLY A 313 -2.67 4.71 2.18
C GLY A 313 -1.82 3.43 2.23
N VAL A 314 -0.55 3.56 1.83
CA VAL A 314 0.44 2.48 1.84
C VAL A 314 1.68 2.92 2.61
N GLY A 315 2.17 2.07 3.51
CA GLY A 315 3.36 2.32 4.31
C GLY A 315 4.66 2.15 3.52
N HIS A 316 5.77 2.67 4.07
CA HIS A 316 7.10 2.49 3.49
C HIS A 316 7.84 1.33 4.17
N PHE A 317 7.88 0.16 3.51
CA PHE A 317 8.34 -1.10 4.09
C PHE A 317 7.63 -1.38 5.43
N LEU A 318 6.30 -1.28 5.42
CA LEU A 318 5.38 -1.39 6.57
C LEU A 318 4.07 -2.00 6.07
N ASN A 319 2.96 -1.76 6.76
CA ASN A 319 1.65 -2.29 6.36
C ASN A 319 1.27 -1.79 4.95
N VAL A 320 0.79 -2.71 4.11
CA VAL A 320 0.21 -2.36 2.80
C VAL A 320 -1.04 -1.48 2.95
N HIS A 321 -1.83 -1.75 3.99
CA HIS A 321 -2.98 -0.93 4.39
C HIS A 321 -2.58 0.01 5.53
N GLU A 322 -2.28 1.27 5.21
CA GLU A 322 -1.86 2.32 6.15
C GLU A 322 -2.87 3.48 6.16
N GLY A 323 -3.54 3.68 7.29
CA GLY A 323 -4.38 4.88 7.50
C GLY A 323 -3.64 5.99 8.25
N PRO A 324 -4.23 7.20 8.38
CA PRO A 324 -5.65 7.49 8.09
C PRO A 324 -6.10 7.67 6.63
N PRO A 325 -5.27 8.13 5.65
CA PRO A 325 -5.78 8.49 4.34
C PRO A 325 -6.36 7.27 3.62
N ARG A 326 -7.51 7.47 2.95
CA ARG A 326 -8.24 6.46 2.20
C ARG A 326 -9.20 7.12 1.24
N PHE A 327 -9.40 6.55 0.06
CA PHE A 327 -10.50 6.90 -0.83
C PHE A 327 -11.67 5.97 -0.50
N SER A 328 -12.53 6.41 0.42
CA SER A 328 -13.72 5.66 0.82
C SER A 328 -14.79 6.61 1.36
N PRO A 329 -16.05 6.14 1.52
CA PRO A 329 -17.10 6.91 2.20
C PRO A 329 -16.77 7.37 3.63
N THR A 330 -15.72 6.79 4.24
CA THR A 330 -15.24 7.12 5.59
C THR A 330 -13.90 7.88 5.58
N GLY A 331 -13.39 8.24 4.41
CA GLY A 331 -12.11 8.93 4.24
C GLY A 331 -12.16 10.43 4.51
N THR A 332 -12.22 10.82 5.78
CA THR A 332 -12.34 12.24 6.18
C THR A 332 -11.01 12.96 6.37
N ALA A 333 -9.88 12.25 6.34
CA ALA A 333 -8.57 12.88 6.39
C ALA A 333 -8.27 13.65 5.08
N PRO A 334 -7.69 14.87 5.15
CA PRO A 334 -7.17 15.56 3.98
C PRO A 334 -6.09 14.75 3.26
N ILE A 335 -6.06 14.85 1.93
CA ILE A 335 -5.09 14.19 1.08
C ILE A 335 -3.98 15.18 0.74
N GLU A 336 -2.80 14.98 1.34
CA GLU A 336 -1.69 15.94 1.33
C GLU A 336 -0.48 15.42 0.54
N PRO A 337 0.34 16.31 -0.06
CA PRO A 337 1.55 15.92 -0.79
C PRO A 337 2.49 15.03 0.01
N GLY A 338 3.09 14.04 -0.65
CA GLY A 338 3.96 13.04 -0.04
C GLY A 338 3.22 11.83 0.56
N MET A 339 1.88 11.85 0.61
CA MET A 339 1.11 10.63 0.88
C MET A 339 1.22 9.65 -0.29
N VAL A 340 1.25 8.36 0.03
CA VAL A 340 1.30 7.26 -0.93
C VAL A 340 0.03 6.44 -0.77
N MET A 341 -0.70 6.21 -1.85
CA MET A 341 -2.04 5.61 -1.82
C MET A 341 -2.27 4.65 -2.98
N SER A 342 -3.14 3.65 -2.81
CA SER A 342 -3.72 2.88 -3.92
C SER A 342 -4.89 3.63 -4.57
N ILE A 343 -5.14 3.33 -5.85
CA ILE A 343 -6.40 3.58 -6.57
C ILE A 343 -6.75 2.26 -7.25
N GLU A 344 -7.80 1.60 -6.79
CA GLU A 344 -8.10 0.18 -7.06
C GLU A 344 -9.58 -0.10 -7.32
N PRO A 345 -10.28 0.64 -8.20
CA PRO A 345 -11.68 0.34 -8.48
C PRO A 345 -11.89 -1.08 -8.97
N GLY A 346 -13.03 -1.66 -8.61
CA GLY A 346 -13.39 -3.01 -9.04
C GLY A 346 -14.89 -3.26 -9.10
N VAL A 347 -15.28 -4.20 -9.96
CA VAL A 347 -16.65 -4.72 -10.07
C VAL A 347 -16.61 -6.25 -10.14
N TYR A 348 -17.56 -6.89 -9.47
CA TYR A 348 -17.58 -8.34 -9.31
C TYR A 348 -18.95 -8.90 -9.69
N PHE A 349 -18.99 -9.72 -10.74
CA PHE A 349 -20.20 -10.37 -11.24
C PHE A 349 -20.21 -11.80 -10.72
N GLU A 350 -20.96 -12.02 -9.64
CA GLU A 350 -21.02 -13.28 -8.90
C GLU A 350 -21.22 -14.49 -9.82
N GLY A 351 -20.42 -15.54 -9.59
CA GLY A 351 -20.44 -16.79 -10.38
C GLY A 351 -19.90 -16.67 -11.80
N ARG A 352 -19.35 -15.51 -12.20
CA ARG A 352 -18.99 -15.24 -13.61
C ARG A 352 -17.56 -14.73 -13.77
N PHE A 353 -17.29 -13.50 -13.33
CA PHE A 353 -15.97 -12.87 -13.39
C PHE A 353 -15.92 -11.61 -12.52
N GLY A 354 -14.72 -11.20 -12.16
CA GLY A 354 -14.47 -9.88 -11.59
C GLY A 354 -13.45 -9.11 -12.41
N ILE A 355 -13.44 -7.79 -12.22
CA ILE A 355 -12.47 -6.87 -12.77
C ILE A 355 -12.00 -5.98 -11.61
N ARG A 356 -10.70 -5.89 -11.42
CA ARG A 356 -10.06 -4.84 -10.61
C ARG A 356 -8.80 -4.38 -11.33
N ILE A 357 -8.55 -3.07 -11.32
CA ILE A 357 -7.33 -2.48 -11.88
C ILE A 357 -6.83 -1.50 -10.83
N GLU A 358 -5.57 -1.68 -10.44
CA GLU A 358 -5.02 -0.90 -9.34
C GLU A 358 -3.64 -0.36 -9.65
N ASN A 359 -3.43 0.89 -9.28
CA ASN A 359 -2.12 1.49 -9.20
C ASN A 359 -1.93 2.18 -7.85
N MET A 360 -0.71 2.17 -7.36
CA MET A 360 -0.25 3.10 -6.37
C MET A 360 0.10 4.46 -6.99
N VAL A 361 -0.18 5.52 -6.23
CA VAL A 361 0.08 6.92 -6.56
C VAL A 361 0.76 7.63 -5.39
N ILE A 362 1.58 8.63 -5.71
CA ILE A 362 2.09 9.63 -4.78
C ILE A 362 1.25 10.91 -4.96
N VAL A 363 0.78 11.49 -3.86
CA VAL A 363 0.16 12.82 -3.89
C VAL A 363 1.24 13.87 -4.13
N ALA A 364 1.06 14.69 -5.15
CA ALA A 364 1.98 15.73 -5.55
C ALA A 364 1.31 17.11 -5.50
N ALA A 365 2.07 18.13 -5.09
CA ALA A 365 1.63 19.51 -5.24
C ALA A 365 1.51 19.87 -6.74
N ARG A 366 0.53 20.72 -7.06
CA ARG A 366 0.36 21.35 -8.37
C ARG A 366 0.59 22.85 -8.24
N ASP A 367 0.72 23.51 -9.38
CA ASP A 367 0.89 24.97 -9.42
C ASP A 367 -0.31 25.65 -8.77
N ALA A 368 -0.02 26.67 -7.95
CA ALA A 368 -1.06 27.49 -7.35
C ALA A 368 -1.78 28.31 -8.43
N THR A 369 -3.08 28.49 -8.26
CA THR A 369 -3.92 29.32 -9.13
C THR A 369 -4.50 30.48 -8.32
N GLU A 370 -5.28 31.37 -8.97
CA GLU A 370 -6.04 32.40 -8.24
C GLU A 370 -7.06 31.80 -7.24
N PHE A 371 -7.39 30.52 -7.39
CA PHE A 371 -8.28 29.76 -6.51
C PHE A 371 -7.54 28.99 -5.40
N GLY A 372 -6.23 29.21 -5.24
CA GLY A 372 -5.42 28.62 -4.17
C GLY A 372 -4.52 27.47 -4.61
N ASN A 373 -4.04 26.70 -3.64
CA ASN A 373 -3.15 25.57 -3.85
C ASN A 373 -3.92 24.34 -4.31
N PHE A 374 -3.37 23.63 -5.29
CA PHE A 374 -3.91 22.38 -5.80
C PHE A 374 -2.93 21.23 -5.60
N HIS A 375 -3.48 20.02 -5.59
CA HIS A 375 -2.75 18.76 -5.55
C HIS A 375 -3.23 17.88 -6.70
N GLY A 376 -2.48 16.82 -6.97
CA GLY A 376 -2.86 15.75 -7.87
C GLY A 376 -1.97 14.54 -7.61
N PHE A 377 -1.87 13.66 -8.59
CA PHE A 377 -1.16 12.39 -8.41
C PHE A 377 -0.01 12.19 -9.40
N GLU A 378 0.99 11.43 -8.93
CA GLU A 378 2.01 10.76 -9.72
C GLU A 378 1.78 9.25 -9.60
N THR A 379 1.52 8.57 -10.71
CA THR A 379 1.41 7.10 -10.71
C THR A 379 2.79 6.47 -10.62
N VAL A 380 2.99 5.59 -9.63
CA VAL A 380 4.27 4.89 -9.42
C VAL A 380 4.24 3.43 -9.86
N THR A 381 3.07 2.79 -9.89
CA THR A 381 2.96 1.41 -10.40
C THR A 381 3.31 1.34 -11.88
N LEU A 382 4.23 0.43 -12.22
CA LEU A 382 4.72 0.21 -13.58
C LEU A 382 4.33 -1.19 -14.05
N CYS A 383 3.11 -1.35 -14.55
CA CYS A 383 2.65 -2.63 -15.10
C CYS A 383 1.68 -2.40 -16.26
N PRO A 384 1.87 -3.02 -17.44
CA PRO A 384 0.98 -2.80 -18.58
C PRO A 384 -0.48 -3.13 -18.22
N ILE A 385 -1.40 -2.35 -18.79
CA ILE A 385 -2.85 -2.60 -18.74
C ILE A 385 -3.20 -3.39 -19.99
N ASP A 386 -3.94 -4.49 -19.85
CA ASP A 386 -4.25 -5.39 -20.96
C ASP A 386 -5.17 -4.74 -22.00
N LEU A 387 -4.59 -4.34 -23.13
CA LEU A 387 -5.30 -3.70 -24.25
C LEU A 387 -6.35 -4.60 -24.90
N SER A 388 -6.31 -5.92 -24.72
CA SER A 388 -7.31 -6.84 -25.28
C SER A 388 -8.68 -6.73 -24.58
N LEU A 389 -8.68 -6.21 -23.34
CA LEU A 389 -9.87 -5.99 -22.54
C LEU A 389 -10.45 -4.56 -22.70
N VAL A 390 -9.77 -3.67 -23.41
CA VAL A 390 -10.23 -2.29 -23.60
C VAL A 390 -11.23 -2.21 -24.76
N ASP A 391 -12.42 -1.69 -24.47
CA ASP A 391 -13.37 -1.21 -25.47
C ASP A 391 -13.07 0.27 -25.77
N PHE A 392 -12.23 0.51 -26.78
CA PHE A 392 -11.79 1.85 -27.15
C PHE A 392 -12.93 2.79 -27.55
N SER A 393 -14.12 2.26 -27.89
CA SER A 393 -15.27 3.11 -28.22
C SER A 393 -15.87 3.82 -27.00
N LEU A 394 -15.56 3.34 -25.78
CA LEU A 394 -16.01 3.94 -24.53
C LEU A 394 -15.03 4.98 -23.97
N LEU A 395 -13.78 4.99 -24.44
CA LEU A 395 -12.77 5.92 -23.97
C LEU A 395 -12.90 7.29 -24.64
N SER A 396 -12.79 8.34 -23.83
CA SER A 396 -12.57 9.69 -24.33
C SER A 396 -11.18 9.84 -24.93
N ARG A 397 -10.94 10.94 -25.66
CA ARG A 397 -9.62 11.25 -26.22
C ARG A 397 -8.56 11.42 -25.12
N ASP A 398 -8.93 12.02 -24.00
CA ASP A 398 -8.01 12.27 -22.89
C ASP A 398 -7.68 10.98 -22.13
N GLU A 399 -8.65 10.08 -21.97
CA GLU A 399 -8.42 8.75 -21.38
C GLU A 399 -7.52 7.89 -22.27
N LEU A 400 -7.72 7.92 -23.59
CA LEU A 400 -6.84 7.25 -24.55
C LEU A 400 -5.43 7.85 -24.54
N ALA A 401 -5.31 9.16 -24.46
CA ALA A 401 -4.03 9.85 -24.34
C ALA A 401 -3.30 9.49 -23.04
N TRP A 402 -4.03 9.40 -21.92
CA TRP A 402 -3.49 8.93 -20.65
C TRP A 402 -2.99 7.50 -20.75
N LEU A 403 -3.79 6.58 -21.29
CA LEU A 403 -3.41 5.16 -21.43
C LEU A 403 -2.12 5.01 -22.25
N ASN A 404 -2.03 5.72 -23.37
CA ASN A 404 -0.84 5.74 -24.22
C ASN A 404 0.38 6.32 -23.51
N SER A 405 0.20 7.41 -22.76
CA SER A 405 1.30 8.06 -22.02
C SER A 405 1.78 7.19 -20.85
N TYR A 406 0.85 6.55 -20.14
CA TYR A 406 1.15 5.59 -19.09
C TYR A 406 1.91 4.37 -19.64
N HIS A 407 1.45 3.78 -20.75
CA HIS A 407 2.13 2.66 -21.41
C HIS A 407 3.52 3.03 -21.92
N GLN A 408 3.69 4.23 -22.46
CA GLN A 408 5.01 4.74 -22.86
C GLN A 408 5.94 4.85 -21.64
N CYS A 409 5.46 5.41 -20.52
CA CYS A 409 6.23 5.48 -19.27
C CYS A 409 6.64 4.10 -18.75
N VAL A 410 5.69 3.13 -18.74
CA VAL A 410 5.98 1.74 -18.37
C VAL A 410 7.07 1.14 -19.26
N PHE A 411 6.97 1.33 -20.57
CA PHE A 411 7.98 0.82 -21.51
C PHE A 411 9.34 1.47 -21.28
N ASP A 412 9.42 2.80 -21.28
CA ASP A 412 10.68 3.54 -21.19
C ASP A 412 11.41 3.26 -19.88
N THR A 413 10.66 3.08 -18.79
CA THR A 413 11.23 2.81 -17.47
C THR A 413 11.72 1.36 -17.33
N LEU A 414 10.93 0.38 -17.79
CA LEU A 414 11.25 -1.04 -17.56
C LEU A 414 12.15 -1.64 -18.66
N ALA A 415 12.02 -1.21 -19.91
CA ALA A 415 12.74 -1.78 -21.06
C ALA A 415 14.27 -1.87 -20.90
N PRO A 416 14.97 -0.91 -20.26
CA PRO A 416 16.41 -1.01 -20.02
C PRO A 416 16.82 -2.17 -19.11
N HIS A 417 15.92 -2.69 -18.29
CA HIS A 417 16.19 -3.72 -17.29
C HIS A 417 15.74 -5.13 -17.71
N LEU A 418 15.13 -5.26 -18.89
CA LEU A 418 14.52 -6.49 -19.38
C LEU A 418 15.40 -7.18 -20.42
N ALA A 419 15.33 -8.51 -20.46
CA ALA A 419 15.94 -9.29 -21.54
C ALA A 419 15.32 -8.93 -22.91
N PRO A 420 16.02 -9.15 -24.04
CA PRO A 420 15.53 -8.75 -25.36
C PRO A 420 14.10 -9.23 -25.68
N GLU A 421 13.77 -10.47 -25.33
CA GLU A 421 12.46 -11.08 -25.56
C GLU A 421 11.36 -10.54 -24.63
N GLU A 422 11.71 -10.20 -23.39
CA GLU A 422 10.79 -9.58 -22.43
C GLU A 422 10.50 -8.13 -22.84
N ARG A 423 11.52 -7.42 -23.33
CA ARG A 423 11.41 -6.07 -23.86
C ARG A 423 10.54 -6.01 -25.11
N GLU A 424 10.69 -6.95 -26.04
CA GLU A 424 9.86 -7.01 -27.24
C GLU A 424 8.41 -7.35 -26.90
N TRP A 425 8.20 -8.30 -25.97
CA TRP A 425 6.88 -8.58 -25.43
C TRP A 425 6.25 -7.33 -24.81
N LEU A 426 7.00 -6.60 -23.97
CA LEU A 426 6.51 -5.37 -23.34
C LEU A 426 6.15 -4.32 -24.40
N ARG A 427 7.01 -4.10 -25.41
CA ARG A 427 6.75 -3.18 -26.53
C ARG A 427 5.41 -3.45 -27.20
N HIS A 428 5.09 -4.73 -27.41
CA HIS A 428 3.82 -5.12 -28.01
C HIS A 428 2.62 -4.82 -27.09
N LYS A 429 2.77 -5.08 -25.78
CA LYS A 429 1.72 -4.85 -24.78
C LYS A 429 1.50 -3.38 -24.45
N THR A 430 2.52 -2.54 -24.62
CA THR A 430 2.47 -1.08 -24.43
C THR A 430 2.39 -0.31 -25.75
N ARG A 431 2.02 -0.99 -26.85
CA ARG A 431 1.88 -0.33 -28.15
C ARG A 431 0.85 0.79 -28.07
N ARG A 432 1.10 1.87 -28.80
CA ARG A 432 0.15 2.98 -28.91
C ARG A 432 -1.18 2.50 -29.52
N ALA A 433 -2.28 2.74 -28.81
CA ALA A 433 -3.63 2.56 -29.34
C ALA A 433 -4.04 3.78 -30.16
N ALA A 434 -4.69 3.52 -31.30
CA ALA A 434 -5.06 4.52 -32.31
C ALA A 434 -6.53 4.94 -32.21
#